data_AF-A0A9N9P9W8-F1
#
_entry.id   AF-A0A9N9P9W8-F1
#
_cell.length_a   1.000
_cell.length_b   1.000
_cell.length_c   1.000
_cell.angle_alpha   90.00
_cell.angle_beta   90.00
_cell.angle_gamma   90.00
#
_symmetry.space_group_name_H-M   'P 1'
#
loop_
_entity.id
_entity.type
_entity.pdbx_description
1 polymer ?
#
loop_
_entity_poly.entity_id
_entity_poly.type
_entity_poly.pdbx_seq_one_letter_code
_entity_poly.pdbx_strand_id
1 'polypeptide(L)'
;MHHTLHKVFDAEIKDANYKKIKEQIIKRNKNFQDNKKIVIQSLLNKERSRISTDSLIRTTNKQVEVLTDPEEIKQEVKNVFSHWITPKNIENLDQNQVWKQIYNQNNEIQEEWYLPLTKKFTVEEIEGIISKLPNKKAAGLSTITNEL
;
A
#
# COMPACT_ATOMS: atom_id res chain seq x y z
N MET A 1 -44.95 35.93 -0.28
CA MET A 1 -43.69 36.59 -0.69
C MET A 1 -42.45 35.84 -0.20
N HIS A 2 -42.40 35.38 1.07
CA HIS A 2 -41.26 34.63 1.64
C HIS A 2 -40.95 33.28 0.96
N HIS A 3 -41.96 32.48 0.63
CA HIS A 3 -41.78 31.15 0.04
C HIS A 3 -41.27 31.19 -1.41
N THR A 4 -41.71 32.19 -2.18
CA THR A 4 -41.27 32.41 -3.56
C THR A 4 -39.81 32.85 -3.61
N LEU A 5 -39.39 33.70 -2.66
CA LEU A 5 -37.99 34.13 -2.55
C LEU A 5 -37.06 32.94 -2.23
N HIS A 6 -37.46 32.08 -1.28
CA HIS A 6 -36.68 30.90 -0.91
C HIS A 6 -36.51 29.93 -2.08
N LYS A 7 -37.60 29.68 -2.84
CA LYS A 7 -37.56 28.83 -4.04
C LYS A 7 -36.63 29.38 -5.13
N VAL A 8 -36.61 30.70 -5.33
CA VAL A 8 -35.69 31.34 -6.28
C VAL A 8 -34.25 31.18 -5.80
N PHE A 9 -33.99 31.41 -4.50
CA PHE A 9 -32.68 31.21 -3.90
C PHE A 9 -32.19 29.75 -4.02
N ASP A 10 -33.05 28.77 -3.77
CA ASP A 10 -32.73 27.35 -3.91
C ASP A 10 -32.41 26.98 -5.37
N ALA A 11 -33.14 27.58 -6.32
CA ALA A 11 -32.89 27.38 -7.74
C ALA A 11 -31.53 27.97 -8.17
N GLU A 12 -31.17 29.15 -7.67
CA GLU A 12 -29.86 29.77 -7.91
C GLU A 12 -28.71 28.94 -7.30
N ILE A 13 -28.88 28.45 -6.07
CA ILE A 13 -27.90 27.56 -5.43
C ILE A 13 -27.74 26.28 -6.25
N LYS A 14 -28.85 25.71 -6.74
CA LYS A 14 -28.82 24.51 -7.57
C LYS A 14 -28.10 24.75 -8.90
N ASP A 15 -28.33 25.88 -9.55
CA ASP A 15 -27.65 26.24 -10.81
C ASP A 15 -26.14 26.48 -10.59
N ALA A 16 -25.78 27.17 -9.50
CA ALA A 16 -24.39 27.36 -9.11
C ALA A 16 -23.68 26.02 -8.83
N ASN A 17 -24.34 25.11 -8.12
CA ASN A 17 -23.83 23.77 -7.87
C ASN A 17 -23.66 22.96 -9.16
N TYR A 18 -24.63 23.03 -10.07
CA TYR A 18 -24.56 22.34 -11.35
C TYR A 18 -23.37 22.84 -12.20
N LYS A 19 -23.17 24.16 -12.28
CA LYS A 19 -22.02 24.77 -12.95
C LYS A 19 -20.71 24.28 -12.35
N LYS A 20 -20.59 24.30 -11.01
CA LYS A 20 -19.41 23.83 -10.29
C LYS A 20 -19.13 22.34 -10.57
N ILE A 21 -20.15 21.49 -10.56
CA ILE A 21 -20.00 20.06 -10.88
C ILE A 21 -19.46 19.89 -12.31
N LYS A 22 -20.03 20.61 -13.27
CA LYS A 22 -19.62 20.54 -14.68
C LYS A 22 -18.17 20.99 -14.88
N GLU A 23 -17.77 22.07 -14.23
CA GLU A 23 -16.38 22.56 -14.24
C GLU A 23 -15.41 21.52 -13.66
N GLN A 24 -15.76 20.89 -12.54
CA GLN A 24 -14.91 19.85 -11.93
C GLN A 24 -14.81 18.60 -12.82
N ILE A 25 -15.88 18.23 -13.53
CA ILE A 25 -15.83 17.13 -14.51
C ILE A 25 -14.85 17.45 -15.64
N ILE A 26 -14.93 18.66 -16.22
CA ILE A 26 -14.03 19.10 -17.29
C ILE A 26 -12.58 19.09 -16.79
N LYS A 27 -12.33 19.66 -15.61
CA LYS A 27 -11.01 19.68 -14.98
C LYS A 27 -10.46 18.26 -14.76
N ARG A 28 -11.30 17.34 -14.27
CA ARG A 28 -10.92 15.94 -14.06
C ARG A 28 -10.57 15.25 -15.38
N ASN A 29 -11.36 15.46 -16.44
CA ASN A 29 -11.09 14.88 -17.75
C ASN A 29 -9.78 15.40 -18.35
N LYS A 30 -9.51 16.70 -18.21
CA LYS A 30 -8.23 17.29 -18.61
C LYS A 30 -7.07 16.68 -17.83
N ASN A 31 -7.19 16.59 -16.50
CA ASN A 31 -6.17 15.95 -15.66
C ASN A 31 -5.96 14.47 -16.03
N PHE A 32 -6.98 13.75 -16.47
CA PHE A 32 -6.84 12.35 -16.90
C PHE A 32 -5.96 12.20 -18.15
N GLN A 33 -6.02 13.18 -19.06
CA GLN A 33 -5.17 13.21 -20.26
C GLN A 33 -3.76 13.72 -19.93
N ASP A 34 -3.67 14.89 -19.30
CA ASP A 34 -2.42 15.65 -19.17
C ASP A 34 -1.62 15.29 -17.90
N ASN A 35 -2.28 14.87 -16.82
CA ASN A 35 -1.64 14.66 -15.52
C ASN A 35 -2.31 13.54 -14.69
N LYS A 36 -2.12 12.30 -15.16
CA LYS A 36 -2.66 11.06 -14.55
C LYS A 36 -2.31 10.93 -13.07
N LYS A 37 -1.17 11.46 -12.63
CA LYS A 37 -0.71 11.43 -11.23
C LYS A 37 -1.71 12.09 -10.28
N ILE A 38 -2.24 13.26 -10.64
CA ILE A 38 -3.23 13.99 -9.82
C ILE A 38 -4.52 13.18 -9.70
N VAL A 39 -4.96 12.54 -10.78
CA VAL A 39 -6.17 11.70 -10.76
C VAL A 39 -5.99 10.50 -9.84
N ILE A 40 -4.87 9.79 -9.95
CA ILE A 40 -4.56 8.65 -9.08
C ILE A 40 -4.50 9.07 -7.61
N GLN A 41 -3.88 10.21 -7.30
CA GLN A 41 -3.83 10.74 -5.93
C GLN A 41 -5.23 11.05 -5.37
N SER A 42 -6.08 11.70 -6.17
CA SER A 42 -7.47 12.00 -5.80
C SER A 42 -8.32 10.74 -5.60
N LEU A 43 -8.13 9.71 -6.42
CA LEU A 43 -8.90 8.46 -6.31
C LEU A 43 -8.49 7.64 -5.09
N LEU A 44 -7.21 7.66 -4.74
CA LEU A 44 -6.69 6.92 -3.59
C LEU A 44 -6.90 7.65 -2.26
N ASN A 45 -7.50 8.86 -2.26
CA ASN A 45 -7.58 9.76 -1.10
C ASN A 45 -6.24 9.90 -0.37
N LYS A 46 -5.13 9.84 -1.13
CA LYS A 46 -3.79 9.79 -0.58
C LYS A 46 -3.15 11.16 -0.66
N GLU A 47 -3.27 11.91 0.42
CA GLU A 47 -2.46 13.11 0.62
C GLU A 47 -1.01 12.68 0.84
N ARG A 48 -0.09 13.21 0.04
CA ARG A 48 1.34 13.08 0.35
C ARG A 48 1.65 14.12 1.42
N SER A 49 1.71 13.69 2.68
CA SER A 49 2.35 14.49 3.72
C SER A 49 3.83 14.66 3.33
N ARG A 50 4.16 15.84 2.81
CA ARG A 50 5.56 16.23 2.66
C ARG A 50 6.01 16.72 4.03
N ILE A 51 6.87 15.96 4.67
CA ILE A 51 7.60 16.44 5.83
C ILE A 51 8.66 17.40 5.29
N SER A 52 8.51 18.70 5.56
CA SER A 52 9.58 19.69 5.39
C SER A 52 10.25 19.85 6.75
N THR A 53 11.56 19.69 6.79
CA THR A 53 12.36 19.90 8.00
C THR A 53 13.31 21.04 7.71
N ASP A 54 12.90 22.24 8.09
CA ASP A 54 13.66 23.47 7.83
C ASP A 54 14.73 23.70 8.92
N SER A 55 14.55 23.07 10.08
CA SER A 55 15.54 23.04 11.15
C SER A 55 15.46 21.73 11.93
N LEU A 56 16.59 21.32 12.51
CA LEU A 56 16.70 20.12 13.32
C LEU A 56 17.42 20.46 14.63
N ILE A 57 16.88 20.00 15.76
CA ILE A 57 17.52 20.16 17.06
C ILE A 57 18.37 18.91 17.31
N ARG A 58 19.68 19.07 17.41
CA ARG A 58 20.63 18.03 17.80
C ARG A 58 21.06 18.27 19.24
N THR A 59 21.02 17.22 20.06
CA THR A 59 21.57 17.27 21.42
C THR A 59 22.84 16.42 21.46
N THR A 60 24.00 17.05 21.67
CA THR A 60 25.29 16.35 21.80
C THR A 60 25.93 16.78 23.12
N ASN A 61 26.33 15.82 23.95
CA ASN A 61 27.07 16.07 25.19
C ASN A 61 26.44 17.15 26.11
N LYS A 62 25.11 17.13 26.27
CA LYS A 62 24.30 18.11 27.05
C LYS A 62 24.24 19.53 26.48
N GLN A 63 24.75 19.75 25.27
CA GLN A 63 24.55 20.98 24.53
C GLN A 63 23.47 20.77 23.46
N VAL A 64 22.62 21.77 23.28
CA VAL A 64 21.53 21.79 22.30
C VAL A 64 21.95 22.70 21.16
N GLU A 65 22.05 22.13 19.96
CA GLU A 65 22.40 22.83 18.72
C GLU A 65 21.19 22.81 17.78
N VAL A 66 20.97 23.92 17.07
CA VAL A 66 19.92 24.03 16.05
C VAL A 66 20.58 24.05 14.68
N LEU A 67 20.43 22.97 13.93
CA LEU A 67 20.87 22.88 12.54
C LEU A 67 19.84 23.55 11.65
N THR A 68 20.33 24.44 10.78
CA THR A 68 19.52 25.15 9.77
C THR A 68 20.08 24.96 8.36
N ASP A 69 21.31 24.47 8.22
CA ASP A 69 21.88 24.15 6.92
C ASP A 69 21.22 22.89 6.32
N PRO A 70 20.71 22.94 5.07
CA PRO A 70 20.02 21.81 4.47
C PRO A 70 20.84 20.53 4.31
N GLU A 71 22.15 20.64 4.04
CA GLU A 71 22.99 19.45 3.89
C GLU A 71 23.35 18.86 5.26
N GLU A 72 23.59 19.69 6.28
CA GLU A 72 23.77 19.22 7.66
C GLU A 72 22.53 18.50 8.20
N ILE A 73 21.34 19.08 8.00
CA ILE A 73 20.06 18.45 8.38
C ILE A 73 19.92 17.09 7.71
N LYS A 74 20.19 17.00 6.40
CA LYS A 74 20.06 15.76 5.64
C LYS A 74 21.04 14.68 6.10
N GLN A 75 22.27 15.05 6.43
CA GLN A 75 23.25 14.09 6.98
C GLN A 75 22.80 13.62 8.36
N GLU A 76 22.32 14.52 9.20
CA GLU A 76 21.86 14.14 10.54
C GLU A 76 20.62 13.27 10.51
N VAL A 77 19.66 13.58 9.65
CA VAL A 77 18.47 12.74 9.45
C VAL A 77 18.88 11.33 9.01
N LYS A 78 19.79 11.19 8.04
CA LYS A 78 20.32 9.88 7.63
C LYS A 78 20.97 9.15 8.80
N ASN A 79 21.80 9.85 9.57
CA ASN A 79 22.51 9.32 10.73
C ASN A 79 21.53 8.80 11.79
N VAL A 80 20.51 9.59 12.12
CA VAL A 80 19.46 9.18 13.06
C VAL A 80 18.71 7.96 12.54
N PHE A 81 18.29 7.93 11.28
CA PHE A 81 17.56 6.78 10.73
C PHE A 81 18.42 5.51 10.66
N SER A 82 19.72 5.62 10.34
CA SER A 82 20.61 4.46 10.33
C SER A 82 20.85 3.89 11.73
N HIS A 83 20.94 4.74 12.74
CA HIS A 83 21.12 4.31 14.13
C HIS A 83 19.81 3.94 14.83
N TRP A 84 18.67 4.47 14.37
CA TRP A 84 17.34 4.13 14.87
C TRP A 84 17.02 2.66 14.62
N ILE A 85 17.46 2.14 13.47
CA ILE A 85 17.33 0.72 13.12
C ILE A 85 18.50 -0.02 13.78
N THR A 86 18.49 -0.09 15.11
CA THR A 86 19.32 -1.07 15.80
C THR A 86 18.88 -2.44 15.30
N PRO A 87 19.78 -3.29 14.75
CA PRO A 87 19.43 -4.67 14.45
C PRO A 87 18.88 -5.26 15.75
N LYS A 88 17.63 -5.72 15.70
CA LYS A 88 17.01 -6.34 16.88
C LYS A 88 17.93 -7.45 17.33
N ASN A 89 18.34 -7.43 18.59
CA ASN A 89 18.95 -8.59 19.22
C ASN A 89 17.85 -9.64 19.33
N ILE A 90 17.65 -10.41 18.26
CA ILE A 90 16.73 -11.53 18.25
C ILE A 90 17.42 -12.58 19.11
N GLU A 91 16.96 -12.72 20.35
CA GLU A 91 17.35 -13.84 21.20
C GLU A 91 17.19 -15.12 20.40
N ASN A 92 18.17 -16.03 20.53
CA ASN A 92 18.10 -17.30 19.85
C ASN A 92 16.75 -17.95 20.17
N LEU A 93 16.02 -18.43 19.15
CA LEU A 93 14.68 -19.01 19.32
C LEU A 93 14.68 -20.12 20.39
N ASP A 94 15.82 -20.82 20.54
CA ASP A 94 16.03 -21.85 21.58
C ASP A 94 15.99 -21.31 23.00
N GLN A 95 16.34 -20.03 23.20
CA GLN A 95 16.31 -19.33 24.48
C GLN A 95 14.91 -18.78 24.80
N ASN A 96 14.06 -18.59 23.78
CA ASN A 96 12.71 -18.10 23.95
C ASN A 96 11.73 -19.25 24.25
N GLN A 97 11.50 -19.50 25.53
CA GLN A 97 10.63 -20.59 25.99
C GLN A 97 9.19 -20.47 25.47
N VAL A 98 8.69 -19.24 25.24
CA VAL A 98 7.34 -19.01 24.71
C VAL A 98 7.22 -19.53 23.28
N TRP A 99 8.17 -19.16 22.41
CA TRP A 99 8.18 -19.66 21.04
C TRP A 99 8.42 -21.16 20.96
N LYS A 100 9.30 -21.69 21.83
CA LYS A 100 9.51 -23.14 21.93
C LYS A 100 8.21 -23.88 22.26
N GLN A 101 7.40 -23.37 23.18
CA GLN A 101 6.10 -23.95 23.50
C GLN A 101 5.10 -23.85 22.33
N ILE A 102 5.02 -22.70 21.66
CA ILE A 102 4.09 -22.49 20.54
C ILE A 102 4.43 -23.38 19.33
N TYR A 103 5.73 -23.55 19.03
CA TYR A 103 6.20 -24.33 17.89
C TYR A 103 6.55 -25.78 18.22
N ASN A 104 6.34 -26.22 19.47
CA ASN A 104 6.47 -27.64 19.78
C ASN A 104 5.46 -28.42 18.93
N GLN A 105 5.92 -29.55 18.39
CA GLN A 105 5.06 -30.44 17.61
C GLN A 105 3.86 -30.86 18.47
N ASN A 106 2.65 -30.61 17.99
CA ASN A 106 1.46 -31.15 18.62
C ASN A 106 1.47 -32.67 18.40
N ASN A 107 1.47 -33.45 19.48
CA ASN A 107 1.51 -34.91 19.44
C ASN A 107 0.27 -35.53 18.75
N GLU A 108 -0.80 -34.75 18.57
CA GLU A 108 -2.00 -35.16 17.82
C GLU A 108 -1.80 -35.11 16.30
N ILE A 109 -0.79 -34.36 15.84
CA ILE A 109 -0.50 -34.18 14.42
C ILE A 109 0.46 -35.28 13.98
N GLN A 110 0.00 -36.17 13.10
CA GLN A 110 0.83 -37.20 12.50
C GLN A 110 1.56 -36.66 11.27
N GLU A 111 2.86 -36.93 11.17
CA GLU A 111 3.69 -36.50 10.02
C GLU A 111 3.13 -37.03 8.68
N GLU A 112 2.50 -38.19 8.72
CA GLU A 112 1.84 -38.84 7.58
C GLU A 112 0.79 -37.96 6.89
N TRP A 113 0.12 -37.07 7.64
CA TRP A 113 -0.89 -36.16 7.09
C TRP A 113 -0.30 -35.15 6.11
N TYR A 114 1.01 -34.86 6.20
CA TYR A 114 1.70 -33.93 5.31
C TYR A 114 2.37 -34.62 4.12
N LEU A 115 2.46 -35.95 4.09
CA LEU A 115 3.05 -36.68 2.97
C LEU A 115 2.44 -36.32 1.61
N PRO A 116 1.11 -36.10 1.48
CA PRO A 116 0.54 -35.65 0.21
C PRO A 116 1.00 -34.25 -0.22
N LEU A 117 1.34 -33.36 0.74
CA LEU A 117 1.80 -32.00 0.47
C LEU A 117 3.26 -31.96 0.02
N THR A 118 4.07 -32.93 0.44
CA THR A 118 5.46 -33.08 0.02
C THR A 118 5.64 -33.96 -1.21
N LYS A 119 4.57 -34.67 -1.62
CA LYS A 119 4.54 -35.46 -2.86
C LYS A 119 4.78 -34.53 -4.06
N LYS A 120 5.82 -34.82 -4.84
CA LYS A 120 6.07 -34.13 -6.11
C LYS A 120 5.01 -34.54 -7.14
N PHE A 121 4.54 -33.56 -7.92
CA PHE A 121 3.69 -33.82 -9.08
C PHE A 121 4.47 -34.58 -10.15
N THR A 122 3.83 -35.55 -10.79
CA THR A 122 4.41 -36.25 -11.95
C THR A 122 4.09 -35.50 -13.24
N VAL A 123 4.85 -35.78 -14.30
CA VAL A 123 4.64 -35.15 -15.61
C VAL A 123 3.27 -35.56 -16.17
N GLU A 124 2.88 -36.82 -15.98
CA GLU A 124 1.61 -37.38 -16.45
C GLU A 124 0.41 -36.75 -15.72
N GLU A 125 0.55 -36.47 -14.41
CA GLU A 125 -0.47 -35.73 -13.64
C GLU A 125 -0.67 -34.33 -14.24
N ILE A 126 0.42 -33.63 -14.59
CA ILE A 126 0.38 -32.28 -15.18
C ILE A 126 -0.25 -32.32 -16.57
N GLU A 127 0.18 -33.23 -17.45
CA GLU A 127 -0.38 -33.40 -18.81
C GLU A 127 -1.87 -33.76 -18.78
N GLY A 128 -2.27 -34.62 -17.83
CA GLY A 128 -3.66 -35.01 -17.61
C GLY A 128 -4.53 -33.85 -17.11
N ILE A 129 -3.96 -32.86 -16.41
CA ILE A 129 -4.68 -31.65 -15.99
C ILE A 129 -4.79 -30.67 -17.17
N ILE A 130 -3.68 -30.42 -17.88
CA ILE A 130 -3.64 -29.51 -19.02
C ILE A 130 -4.66 -29.93 -20.09
N SER A 131 -4.72 -31.22 -20.42
CA SER A 131 -5.68 -31.76 -21.40
C SER A 131 -7.15 -31.63 -20.98
N LYS A 132 -7.45 -31.49 -19.69
CA LYS A 132 -8.81 -31.28 -19.16
C LYS A 132 -9.20 -29.81 -19.04
N LEU A 133 -8.24 -28.89 -19.19
CA LEU A 133 -8.55 -27.47 -19.10
C LEU A 133 -9.37 -27.04 -20.32
N PRO A 134 -10.44 -26.24 -20.13
CA PRO A 134 -11.24 -25.74 -21.24
C PRO A 134 -10.43 -24.76 -22.08
N ASN A 135 -10.39 -25.02 -23.39
CA ASN A 135 -9.75 -24.15 -24.36
C ASN A 135 -10.56 -22.86 -24.56
N LYS A 136 -9.89 -21.78 -24.99
CA LYS A 136 -10.50 -20.48 -25.31
C LYS A 136 -11.13 -19.74 -24.13
N LYS A 137 -10.66 -20.00 -22.90
CA LYS A 137 -10.99 -19.12 -21.76
C LYS A 137 -10.29 -17.77 -21.91
N ALA A 138 -10.96 -16.71 -21.46
CA ALA A 138 -10.37 -15.38 -21.43
C ALA A 138 -9.07 -15.39 -20.62
N ALA A 139 -8.03 -14.76 -21.17
CA ALA A 139 -6.76 -14.61 -20.47
C ALA A 139 -6.96 -13.81 -19.17
N GLY A 140 -6.35 -14.27 -18.08
CA GLY A 140 -6.31 -13.53 -16.83
C GLY A 140 -5.35 -12.33 -16.89
N LEU A 141 -5.03 -11.76 -15.73
CA LEU A 141 -4.09 -10.62 -15.61
C LEU A 141 -2.70 -10.90 -16.19
N SER A 142 -2.28 -12.17 -16.27
CA SER A 142 -1.02 -12.58 -16.89
C SER A 142 -1.05 -12.52 -18.42
N THR A 143 -2.20 -12.30 -19.04
CA THR A 143 -2.42 -12.31 -20.51
C THR A 143 -2.10 -13.62 -21.22
N ILE A 144 -1.82 -14.70 -20.47
CA ILE A 144 -1.56 -16.03 -21.02
C ILE A 144 -2.90 -16.74 -21.26
N THR A 145 -3.15 -17.16 -22.51
CA THR A 145 -4.31 -17.95 -22.92
C THR A 145 -4.00 -19.45 -22.89
N ASN A 146 -5.02 -20.27 -22.59
CA ASN A 146 -4.94 -21.72 -22.72
C ASN A 146 -5.34 -22.12 -24.16
N GLU A 147 -4.36 -22.14 -25.06
CA GLU A 147 -4.50 -22.44 -26.50
C GLU A 147 -3.80 -23.76 -26.90
N LEU A 148 -3.49 -24.63 -25.93
CA LEU A 148 -2.94 -25.96 -26.20
C LEU A 148 -3.96 -26.90 -26.85
#